data_AF-A0A7C6AV32-F1
#
_entry.id   AF-A0A7C6AV32-F1
#
_cell.length_a   1.000
_cell.length_b   1.000
_cell.length_c   1.000
_cell.angle_alpha   90.00
_cell.angle_beta   90.00
_cell.angle_gamma   90.00
#
_symmetry.space_group_name_H-M   'P 1'
#
loop_
_entity.id
_entity.type
_entity.pdbx_description
1 polymer ?
#
loop_
_entity_poly.entity_id
_entity_poly.type
_entity_poly.pdbx_seq_one_letter_code
_entity_poly.pdbx_strand_id
1 'polypeptide(L)'
;KVDTVYGDTVTPQIFRIYPLTERLYADSVYFSNKTMEGLYDPNEIGSVSFVPTDTLIKIRIDNALGQLLLSADSATKSNPNTFLDYFKGFYIKPDRVTTPGKGSLASANLFATQTYLKLYYHNDTTDSLIADYDVNSTFSARLGLLKHDYTATGIAGINDTLRNDSVLYIQSLSGLGVHLSFPGLESWKDSLPIAIHKAELLLYPDPVQNESFFTRPSRLDAYIKTSSGNFGTIADASLSTSTGGTTYDFLGGSYNETLKAYRFTLTYHFQRYLQGKSERSDIYVFPSNQGSEVTGLVLRNGTNIRFRLKITYSKY
;
A
#
# COMPACT_ATOMS: atom_id res chain seq x y z
N LYS A 1 12.07 8.83 12.07
CA LYS A 1 11.31 10.04 11.69
C LYS A 1 9.99 9.63 11.03
N VAL A 2 8.85 10.14 11.49
CA VAL A 2 7.55 9.95 10.81
C VAL A 2 7.50 10.85 9.58
N ASP A 3 7.02 10.30 8.48
CA ASP A 3 6.95 10.96 7.17
C ASP A 3 5.51 11.34 6.81
N THR A 4 4.62 10.34 6.74
CA THR A 4 3.18 10.54 6.49
C THR A 4 2.33 9.76 7.49
N VAL A 5 1.10 10.22 7.70
CA VAL A 5 0.12 9.56 8.57
C VAL A 5 -1.22 9.46 7.85
N TYR A 6 -1.86 8.30 7.93
CA TYR A 6 -3.17 8.01 7.35
C TYR A 6 -4.11 7.43 8.41
N GLY A 7 -5.20 8.13 8.74
CA GLY A 7 -6.14 7.77 9.81
C GLY A 7 -6.13 8.75 10.99
N ASP A 8 -6.73 8.35 12.11
CA ASP A 8 -6.90 9.19 13.30
C ASP A 8 -5.56 9.51 13.97
N THR A 9 -5.19 10.80 13.99
CA THR A 9 -3.92 11.29 14.55
C THR A 9 -3.93 11.53 16.04
N VAL A 10 -5.09 11.49 16.71
CA VAL A 10 -5.17 11.77 18.15
C VAL A 10 -5.11 10.51 19.00
N THR A 11 -5.41 9.34 18.44
CA THR A 11 -5.37 8.07 19.17
C THR A 11 -3.91 7.64 19.39
N PRO A 12 -3.46 7.44 20.65
CA PRO A 12 -2.15 6.89 20.93
C PRO A 12 -2.02 5.46 20.41
N GLN A 13 -0.85 5.14 19.85
CA GLN A 13 -0.48 3.82 19.37
C GLN A 13 0.75 3.33 20.14
N ILE A 14 0.66 2.12 20.68
CA ILE A 14 1.77 1.51 21.43
C ILE A 14 2.61 0.72 20.44
N PHE A 15 3.91 1.03 20.37
CA PHE A 15 4.88 0.21 19.65
C PHE A 15 5.76 -0.53 20.65
N ARG A 16 5.99 -1.82 20.38
CA ARG A 16 6.85 -2.70 21.17
C ARG A 16 8.02 -3.19 20.31
N ILE A 17 9.18 -3.32 20.92
CA ILE A 17 10.43 -3.69 20.26
C ILE A 17 10.90 -5.03 20.78
N TYR A 18 11.25 -5.92 19.85
CA TYR A 18 11.78 -7.24 20.13
C TYR A 18 13.07 -7.46 19.34
N PRO A 19 14.08 -8.14 19.90
CA PRO A 19 15.27 -8.53 19.15
C PRO A 19 14.94 -9.58 18.07
N LEU A 20 15.50 -9.44 16.87
CA LEU A 20 15.45 -10.51 15.87
C LEU A 20 16.40 -11.66 16.24
N THR A 21 15.94 -12.90 16.07
CA THR A 21 16.77 -14.11 16.23
C THR A 21 17.33 -14.61 14.90
N GLU A 22 16.74 -14.17 13.78
CA GLU A 22 17.18 -14.45 12.43
C GLU A 22 17.57 -13.16 11.70
N ARG A 23 18.67 -13.21 10.95
CA ARG A 23 19.17 -12.07 10.17
C ARG A 23 18.36 -11.91 8.90
N LEU A 24 18.02 -10.67 8.57
CA LEU A 24 17.50 -10.30 7.25
C LEU A 24 18.65 -9.84 6.34
N TYR A 25 18.59 -10.17 5.06
CA TYR A 25 19.59 -9.86 4.05
C TYR A 25 19.06 -8.82 3.06
N ALA A 26 19.83 -7.77 2.78
CA ALA A 26 19.36 -6.65 1.95
C ALA A 26 19.13 -7.03 0.48
N ASP A 27 19.74 -8.12 0.02
CA ASP A 27 19.62 -8.67 -1.34
C ASP A 27 18.50 -9.72 -1.48
N SER A 28 17.81 -10.05 -0.38
CA SER A 28 16.74 -11.04 -0.38
C SER A 28 15.36 -10.43 -0.62
N VAL A 29 14.46 -11.23 -1.19
CA VAL A 29 13.06 -10.85 -1.42
C VAL A 29 12.23 -11.22 -0.19
N TYR A 30 11.52 -10.24 0.37
CA TYR A 30 10.59 -10.44 1.47
C TYR A 30 9.19 -9.95 1.08
N PHE A 31 8.17 -10.66 1.58
CA PHE A 31 6.78 -10.30 1.37
C PHE A 31 6.18 -9.74 2.66
N SER A 32 5.28 -8.77 2.53
CA SER A 32 4.64 -8.08 3.65
C SER A 32 3.74 -8.98 4.50
N ASN A 33 3.37 -10.16 3.99
CA ASN A 33 2.63 -11.20 4.69
C ASN A 33 3.53 -12.26 5.37
N LYS A 34 4.85 -12.03 5.45
CA LYS A 34 5.76 -12.95 6.15
C LYS A 34 5.35 -13.12 7.62
N THR A 35 5.31 -14.36 8.07
CA THR A 35 5.06 -14.69 9.49
C THR A 35 6.35 -14.53 10.29
N MET A 36 6.25 -13.90 11.46
CA MET A 36 7.40 -13.64 12.35
C MET A 36 7.52 -14.64 13.51
N GLU A 37 6.62 -15.62 13.60
CA GLU A 37 6.69 -16.67 14.63
C GLU A 37 8.04 -17.39 14.59
N GLY A 38 8.72 -17.45 15.74
CA GLY A 38 10.05 -18.05 15.87
C GLY A 38 11.22 -17.21 15.35
N LEU A 39 10.97 -16.03 14.76
CA LEU A 39 12.01 -15.19 14.14
C LEU A 39 12.46 -14.00 15.01
N TYR A 40 11.94 -13.90 16.22
CA TYR A 40 12.29 -12.89 17.22
C TYR A 40 12.22 -13.47 18.63
N ASP A 41 12.95 -12.85 19.55
CA ASP A 41 12.85 -13.14 20.99
C ASP A 41 11.59 -12.46 21.53
N PRO A 42 10.63 -13.20 22.12
CA PRO A 42 9.39 -12.63 22.64
C PRO A 42 9.56 -11.74 23.87
N ASN A 43 10.77 -11.63 24.44
CA ASN A 43 11.06 -10.67 25.49
C ASN A 43 11.13 -9.24 24.90
N GLU A 44 10.15 -8.41 25.29
CA GLU A 44 10.15 -6.99 24.93
C GLU A 44 11.38 -6.30 25.53
N ILE A 45 12.07 -5.50 24.70
CA ILE A 45 13.25 -4.73 25.10
C ILE A 45 13.01 -3.21 25.05
N GLY A 46 11.76 -2.79 24.84
CA GLY A 46 11.38 -1.39 24.82
C GLY A 46 10.00 -1.17 24.22
N SER A 47 9.34 -0.11 24.68
CA SER A 47 8.05 0.32 24.13
C SER A 47 7.86 1.83 24.22
N VAL A 48 6.93 2.34 23.43
CA VAL A 48 6.52 3.75 23.44
C VAL A 48 5.04 3.87 23.14
N SER A 49 4.37 4.81 23.81
CA SER A 49 3.05 5.30 23.40
C SER A 49 3.24 6.53 22.51
N PHE A 50 2.99 6.37 21.21
CA PHE A 50 3.17 7.40 20.20
C PHE A 50 1.83 8.03 19.81
N VAL A 51 1.75 9.36 19.81
CA VAL A 51 0.61 10.09 19.25
C VAL A 51 0.99 10.60 17.86
N PRO A 52 0.27 10.23 16.78
CA PRO A 52 0.60 10.58 15.39
C PRO A 52 0.55 12.06 15.00
N THR A 53 0.53 12.97 15.97
CA THR A 53 0.83 14.39 15.78
C THR A 53 2.33 14.70 15.94
N ASP A 54 3.10 13.82 16.58
CA ASP A 54 4.56 13.95 16.69
C ASP A 54 5.24 13.42 15.41
N THR A 55 6.35 14.04 15.05
CA THR A 55 7.16 13.64 13.90
C THR A 55 8.30 12.68 14.29
N LEU A 56 8.53 12.44 15.57
CA LEU A 56 9.59 11.56 16.07
C LEU A 56 9.01 10.46 16.96
N ILE A 57 9.39 9.22 16.66
CA ILE A 57 9.16 8.06 17.53
C ILE A 57 10.46 7.85 18.29
N LYS A 58 10.45 8.09 19.60
CA LYS A 58 11.62 7.87 20.48
C LYS A 58 11.32 6.71 21.41
N ILE A 59 12.12 5.65 21.32
CA ILE A 59 11.92 4.44 22.11
C ILE A 59 13.16 4.22 22.94
N ARG A 60 12.99 4.11 24.26
CA ARG A 60 14.07 3.67 25.13
C ARG A 60 14.18 2.16 25.02
N ILE A 61 15.36 1.69 24.64
CA ILE A 61 15.68 0.26 24.58
C ILE A 61 16.38 -0.16 25.86
N ASP A 62 16.22 -1.38 26.33
CA ASP A 62 16.82 -1.88 27.56
C ASP A 62 18.35 -1.82 27.56
N ASN A 63 18.92 -1.56 28.74
CA ASN A 63 20.37 -1.47 28.94
C ASN A 63 21.11 -2.76 28.58
N ALA A 64 20.45 -3.92 28.67
CA ALA A 64 21.03 -5.20 28.32
C ALA A 64 21.50 -5.23 26.85
N LEU A 65 20.75 -4.62 25.93
CA LEU A 65 21.18 -4.50 24.54
C LEU A 65 22.40 -3.58 24.42
N GLY A 66 22.43 -2.48 25.16
CA GLY A 66 23.60 -1.59 25.18
C GLY A 66 24.86 -2.32 25.63
N GLN A 67 24.76 -3.15 26.67
CA GLN A 67 25.87 -3.98 27.15
C GLN A 67 26.28 -5.05 26.13
N LEU A 68 25.32 -5.68 25.44
CA LEU A 68 25.59 -6.59 24.33
C LEU A 68 26.43 -5.89 23.25
N LEU A 69 25.99 -4.73 22.77
CA LEU A 69 26.68 -3.98 21.72
C LEU A 69 28.10 -3.53 22.13
N LEU A 70 28.29 -3.13 23.40
CA LEU A 70 29.61 -2.77 23.93
C LEU A 70 30.54 -3.99 24.04
N SER A 71 29.99 -5.16 24.36
CA SER A 71 30.75 -6.41 24.58
C SER A 71 31.25 -7.05 23.28
N ALA A 72 30.76 -6.63 22.10
CA ALA A 72 31.29 -7.11 20.83
C ALA A 72 32.79 -6.77 20.67
N ASP A 73 33.56 -7.71 20.16
CA ASP A 73 34.99 -7.50 19.88
C ASP A 73 35.22 -6.55 18.69
N SER A 74 36.47 -6.13 18.49
CA SER A 74 36.84 -5.21 17.41
C SER A 74 36.57 -5.81 16.02
N ALA A 75 36.79 -7.12 15.84
CA ALA A 75 36.55 -7.80 14.58
C ALA A 75 35.07 -7.77 14.20
N THR A 76 34.18 -8.07 15.14
CA THR A 76 32.72 -8.01 14.99
C THR A 76 32.26 -6.61 14.64
N LYS A 77 32.76 -5.59 15.37
CA LYS A 77 32.38 -4.18 15.14
C LYS A 77 32.88 -3.64 13.79
N SER A 78 34.03 -4.09 13.30
CA SER A 78 34.64 -3.60 12.05
C SER A 78 34.02 -4.16 10.78
N ASN A 79 33.27 -5.26 10.85
CA ASN A 79 32.69 -5.92 9.68
C ASN A 79 31.14 -5.88 9.76
N PRO A 80 30.46 -5.20 8.83
CA PRO A 80 29.00 -5.10 8.85
C PRO A 80 28.27 -6.45 8.82
N ASN A 81 28.80 -7.44 8.11
CA ASN A 81 28.17 -8.77 8.05
C ASN A 81 28.32 -9.51 9.37
N THR A 82 29.53 -9.53 9.94
CA THR A 82 29.77 -10.13 11.25
C THR A 82 28.95 -9.42 12.35
N PHE A 83 28.86 -8.09 12.29
CA PHE A 83 28.03 -7.31 13.19
C PHE A 83 26.55 -7.69 13.08
N LEU A 84 26.01 -7.84 11.86
CA LEU A 84 24.61 -8.23 11.66
C LEU A 84 24.32 -9.69 12.03
N ASP A 85 25.33 -10.55 12.10
CA ASP A 85 25.18 -11.90 12.66
C ASP A 85 25.15 -11.86 14.20
N TYR A 86 25.86 -10.91 14.80
CA TYR A 86 25.88 -10.64 16.24
C TYR A 86 24.59 -9.94 16.72
N PHE A 87 24.20 -8.86 16.05
CA PHE A 87 22.98 -8.09 16.29
C PHE A 87 22.13 -8.06 15.02
N LYS A 88 21.09 -8.90 14.98
CA LYS A 88 20.31 -9.19 13.77
C LYS A 88 19.23 -8.15 13.46
N GLY A 89 19.01 -7.20 14.37
CA GLY A 89 18.08 -6.09 14.20
C GLY A 89 16.87 -6.15 15.13
N PHE A 90 15.87 -5.34 14.80
CA PHE A 90 14.66 -5.17 15.59
C PHE A 90 13.41 -5.64 14.84
N TYR A 91 12.51 -6.28 15.56
CA TYR A 91 11.12 -6.42 15.19
C TYR A 91 10.29 -5.38 15.95
N ILE A 92 9.67 -4.46 15.21
CA ILE A 92 8.81 -3.40 15.76
C ILE A 92 7.36 -3.78 15.51
N LYS A 93 6.57 -3.91 16.56
CA LYS A 93 5.19 -4.37 16.49
C LYS A 93 4.25 -3.36 17.16
N PRO A 94 3.24 -2.82 16.44
CA PRO A 94 2.19 -2.04 17.06
C PRO A 94 1.20 -2.95 17.82
N ASP A 95 0.70 -2.47 18.95
CA ASP A 95 -0.49 -3.02 19.58
C ASP A 95 -1.73 -2.65 18.75
N ARG A 96 -2.70 -3.56 18.69
CA ARG A 96 -3.93 -3.33 17.94
C ARG A 96 -4.81 -2.31 18.66
N VAL A 97 -5.11 -1.20 17.99
CA VAL A 97 -6.23 -0.33 18.37
C VAL A 97 -7.54 -1.03 18.02
N THR A 98 -8.38 -1.32 19.02
CA THR A 98 -9.62 -2.09 18.84
C THR A 98 -10.87 -1.24 18.67
N THR A 99 -10.80 0.06 18.96
CA THR A 99 -11.94 0.97 18.79
C THR A 99 -12.14 1.27 17.30
N PRO A 100 -13.34 1.02 16.72
CA PRO A 100 -13.59 1.32 15.32
C PRO A 100 -13.35 2.79 14.96
N GLY A 101 -12.73 3.03 13.81
CA GLY A 101 -12.41 4.38 13.34
C GLY A 101 -11.30 5.11 14.11
N LYS A 102 -10.59 4.41 15.00
CA LYS A 102 -9.45 4.94 15.77
C LYS A 102 -8.14 4.31 15.34
N GLY A 103 -7.06 5.06 15.55
CA GLY A 103 -5.70 4.70 15.13
C GLY A 103 -5.38 5.16 13.69
N SER A 104 -4.11 5.02 13.32
CA SER A 104 -3.61 5.44 12.01
C SER A 104 -2.43 4.59 11.56
N LEU A 105 -2.15 4.61 10.27
CA LEU A 105 -0.92 4.11 9.68
C LEU A 105 0.07 5.27 9.56
N ALA A 106 1.18 5.19 10.30
CA ALA A 106 2.29 6.13 10.21
C ALA A 106 3.43 5.51 9.41
N SER A 107 3.83 6.16 8.33
CA SER A 107 5.04 5.80 7.59
C SER A 107 6.26 6.43 8.27
N ALA A 108 7.38 5.71 8.26
CA ALA A 108 8.63 6.20 8.83
C ALA A 108 9.69 6.32 7.74
N ASN A 109 10.33 7.50 7.64
CA ASN A 109 11.51 7.67 6.83
C ASN A 109 12.72 7.07 7.55
N LEU A 110 13.11 5.87 7.12
CA LEU A 110 14.22 5.12 7.70
C LEU A 110 15.60 5.64 7.28
N PHE A 111 15.68 6.54 6.30
CA PHE A 111 16.92 7.16 5.84
C PHE A 111 17.10 8.60 6.35
N ALA A 112 16.15 9.11 7.12
CA ALA A 112 16.27 10.41 7.75
C ALA A 112 17.42 10.39 8.78
N THR A 113 18.12 11.52 8.93
CA THR A 113 19.22 11.66 9.91
C THR A 113 18.76 11.51 11.37
N GLN A 114 17.46 11.53 11.63
CA GLN A 114 16.85 11.27 12.94
C GLN A 114 16.40 9.81 13.11
N THR A 115 16.80 8.90 12.22
CA THR A 115 16.53 7.46 12.33
C THR A 115 17.81 6.70 12.60
N TYR A 116 18.08 6.44 13.88
CA TYR A 116 19.26 5.73 14.36
C TYR A 116 18.95 5.01 15.67
N LEU A 117 19.80 4.07 16.04
CA LEU A 117 19.96 3.64 17.43
C LEU A 117 21.13 4.41 18.04
N LYS A 118 20.90 5.11 19.14
CA LYS A 118 21.94 5.89 19.85
C LYS A 118 22.24 5.25 21.18
N LEU A 119 23.49 4.90 21.38
CA LEU A 119 24.03 4.34 22.61
C LEU A 119 24.76 5.43 23.37
N TYR A 120 24.32 5.67 24.61
CA TYR A 120 25.05 6.49 25.58
C TYR A 120 25.80 5.56 26.53
N TYR A 121 27.09 5.78 26.70
CA TYR A 121 27.94 4.91 27.53
C TYR A 121 29.08 5.70 28.17
N HIS A 122 29.78 5.05 29.10
CA HIS A 122 31.00 5.56 29.70
C HIS A 122 32.02 4.41 29.81
N ASN A 123 33.27 4.76 30.06
CA ASN A 123 34.31 3.82 30.48
C ASN A 123 35.02 4.39 31.71
N ASP A 124 36.04 3.69 32.21
CA ASP A 124 36.78 4.09 33.42
C ASP A 124 37.49 5.45 33.29
N THR A 125 37.73 5.92 32.07
CA THR A 125 38.49 7.14 31.78
C THR A 125 37.66 8.31 31.24
N THR A 126 36.44 8.06 30.74
CA THR A 126 35.63 9.06 30.04
C THR A 126 34.15 8.76 30.21
N ASP A 127 33.41 9.77 30.62
CA ASP A 127 31.96 9.75 30.73
C ASP A 127 31.29 10.40 29.51
N SER A 128 29.99 10.16 29.33
CA SER A 128 29.14 10.78 28.30
C SER A 128 29.57 10.49 26.85
N LEU A 129 30.08 9.29 26.59
CA LEU A 129 30.38 8.82 25.24
C LEU A 129 29.10 8.44 24.49
N ILE A 130 29.14 8.58 23.16
CA ILE A 130 28.02 8.32 22.26
C ILE A 130 28.49 7.44 21.10
N ALA A 131 27.67 6.46 20.72
CA ALA A 131 27.80 5.73 19.46
C ALA A 131 26.45 5.69 18.75
N ASP A 132 26.45 6.02 17.46
CA ASP A 132 25.26 6.02 16.61
C ASP A 132 25.33 4.85 15.64
N TYR A 133 24.22 4.11 15.53
CA TYR A 133 24.02 3.01 14.58
C TYR A 133 22.93 3.42 13.60
N ASP A 134 23.36 3.79 12.39
CA ASP A 134 22.48 4.27 11.34
C ASP A 134 21.89 3.13 10.49
N VAL A 135 20.68 3.37 9.97
CA VAL A 135 20.08 2.51 8.95
C VAL A 135 20.58 2.95 7.57
N ASN A 136 21.18 2.04 6.80
CA ASN A 136 21.72 2.35 5.47
C ASN A 136 21.11 1.45 4.37
N SER A 137 21.30 1.83 3.10
CA SER A 137 20.73 1.09 1.97
C SER A 137 21.48 -0.20 1.63
N THR A 138 22.77 -0.30 1.97
CA THR A 138 23.65 -1.41 1.57
C THR A 138 23.51 -2.64 2.45
N PHE A 139 23.45 -2.46 3.77
CA PHE A 139 23.51 -3.56 4.74
C PHE A 139 22.21 -3.74 5.53
N SER A 140 21.42 -2.67 5.70
CA SER A 140 20.20 -2.75 6.49
C SER A 140 19.02 -3.25 5.66
N ALA A 141 18.71 -4.53 5.79
CA ALA A 141 17.45 -5.08 5.30
C ALA A 141 16.26 -4.46 6.06
N ARG A 142 15.17 -4.17 5.34
CA ARG A 142 13.97 -3.52 5.87
C ARG A 142 12.75 -4.27 5.37
N LEU A 143 11.85 -4.61 6.28
CA LEU A 143 10.62 -5.31 5.97
C LEU A 143 9.43 -4.64 6.66
N GLY A 144 8.48 -4.16 5.86
CA GLY A 144 7.17 -3.72 6.35
C GLY A 144 6.19 -4.89 6.34
N LEU A 145 5.63 -5.23 7.50
CA LEU A 145 4.61 -6.27 7.62
C LEU A 145 3.23 -5.65 7.64
N LEU A 146 2.31 -6.23 6.88
CA LEU A 146 0.97 -5.69 6.66
C LEU A 146 -0.06 -6.81 6.86
N LYS A 147 -1.09 -6.50 7.65
CA LYS A 147 -2.22 -7.39 7.87
C LYS A 147 -3.51 -6.59 7.77
N HIS A 148 -4.39 -7.02 6.88
CA HIS A 148 -5.75 -6.50 6.77
C HIS A 148 -6.71 -7.42 7.52
N ASP A 149 -7.62 -6.82 8.26
CA ASP A 149 -8.67 -7.53 8.99
C ASP A 149 -10.00 -6.83 8.79
N TYR A 150 -10.86 -7.45 7.97
CA TYR A 150 -12.16 -6.92 7.59
C TYR A 150 -13.32 -7.45 8.45
N THR A 151 -13.05 -8.32 9.43
CA THR A 151 -14.08 -9.06 10.19
C THR A 151 -15.07 -8.16 10.93
N ALA A 152 -14.61 -7.02 11.46
CA ALA A 152 -15.42 -6.04 12.19
C ALA A 152 -15.85 -4.85 11.32
N THR A 153 -15.97 -5.05 10.00
CA THR A 153 -16.32 -4.01 9.03
C THR A 153 -17.58 -4.38 8.25
N GLY A 154 -18.11 -3.43 7.47
CA GLY A 154 -19.19 -3.71 6.52
C GLY A 154 -18.72 -4.43 5.23
N ILE A 155 -17.42 -4.73 5.12
CA ILE A 155 -16.83 -5.36 3.94
C ILE A 155 -17.10 -6.86 4.02
N ALA A 156 -17.88 -7.36 3.07
CA ALA A 156 -18.24 -8.77 2.93
C ALA A 156 -18.17 -9.19 1.45
N GLY A 157 -18.25 -10.49 1.18
CA GLY A 157 -18.29 -11.00 -0.20
C GLY A 157 -16.98 -10.78 -0.98
N ILE A 158 -15.84 -10.66 -0.29
CA ILE A 158 -14.53 -10.55 -0.96
C ILE A 158 -14.33 -11.79 -1.84
N ASN A 159 -14.05 -11.58 -3.13
CA ASN A 159 -13.93 -12.60 -4.18
C ASN A 159 -15.24 -13.34 -4.55
N ASP A 160 -16.41 -12.88 -4.09
CA ASP A 160 -17.69 -13.35 -4.62
C ASP A 160 -18.01 -12.61 -5.93
N THR A 161 -17.90 -13.31 -7.06
CA THR A 161 -18.12 -12.74 -8.39
C THR A 161 -19.59 -12.73 -8.83
N LEU A 162 -20.50 -13.31 -8.03
CA LEU A 162 -21.93 -13.33 -8.32
C LEU A 162 -22.69 -12.23 -7.57
N ARG A 163 -22.09 -11.72 -6.50
CA ARG A 163 -22.63 -10.63 -5.69
C ARG A 163 -22.49 -9.30 -6.41
N ASN A 164 -23.58 -8.54 -6.46
CA ASN A 164 -23.55 -7.15 -6.90
C ASN A 164 -23.66 -6.23 -5.69
N ASP A 165 -22.64 -5.40 -5.48
CA ASP A 165 -22.55 -4.50 -4.32
C ASP A 165 -22.83 -3.05 -4.71
N SER A 166 -23.59 -2.37 -3.85
CA SER A 166 -23.84 -0.94 -3.98
C SER A 166 -22.75 -0.06 -3.35
N VAL A 167 -21.83 -0.66 -2.61
CA VAL A 167 -20.69 0.00 -1.97
C VAL A 167 -19.47 -0.88 -2.19
N LEU A 168 -18.43 -0.29 -2.75
CA LEU A 168 -17.21 -0.99 -3.16
C LEU A 168 -16.03 -0.31 -2.50
N TYR A 169 -15.01 -1.10 -2.16
CA TYR A 169 -13.87 -0.64 -1.38
C TYR A 169 -12.58 -0.86 -2.17
N ILE A 170 -11.75 0.17 -2.24
CA ILE A 170 -10.40 0.13 -2.80
C ILE A 170 -9.45 0.50 -1.68
N GLN A 171 -8.38 -0.27 -1.51
CA GLN A 171 -7.38 -0.04 -0.47
C GLN A 171 -6.00 -0.45 -0.99
N SER A 172 -5.01 0.42 -0.75
CA SER A 172 -3.61 0.13 -1.07
C SER A 172 -2.99 -0.89 -0.11
N LEU A 173 -1.68 -1.09 -0.22
CA LEU A 173 -0.87 -1.99 0.59
C LEU A 173 -1.32 -3.45 0.51
N SER A 174 -1.55 -3.94 -0.71
CA SER A 174 -2.12 -5.27 -1.00
C SER A 174 -3.50 -5.48 -0.35
N GLY A 175 -4.28 -4.40 -0.23
CA GLY A 175 -5.66 -4.42 0.23
C GLY A 175 -6.64 -4.81 -0.88
N LEU A 176 -7.80 -4.16 -0.86
CA LEU A 176 -8.92 -4.45 -1.75
C LEU A 176 -8.79 -3.75 -3.12
N GLY A 177 -9.24 -4.44 -4.16
CA GLY A 177 -9.51 -3.87 -5.47
C GLY A 177 -10.94 -4.15 -5.89
N VAL A 178 -11.39 -3.47 -6.94
CA VAL A 178 -12.75 -3.59 -7.45
C VAL A 178 -12.75 -4.34 -8.77
N HIS A 179 -13.62 -5.34 -8.91
CA HIS A 179 -13.89 -6.04 -10.17
C HIS A 179 -15.19 -5.51 -10.76
N LEU A 180 -15.13 -5.07 -12.02
CA LEU A 180 -16.27 -4.59 -12.79
C LEU A 180 -16.49 -5.51 -13.98
N SER A 181 -17.68 -6.11 -14.05
CA SER A 181 -18.14 -6.95 -15.15
C SER A 181 -19.16 -6.20 -16.02
N PHE A 182 -19.11 -6.42 -17.33
CA PHE A 182 -20.03 -5.77 -18.29
C PHE A 182 -20.83 -6.81 -19.10
N PRO A 183 -21.72 -7.59 -18.45
CA PRO A 183 -22.37 -8.73 -19.09
C PRO A 183 -23.21 -8.33 -20.32
N GLY A 184 -23.82 -7.14 -20.32
CA GLY A 184 -24.60 -6.64 -21.46
C GLY A 184 -23.78 -6.28 -22.70
N LEU A 185 -22.45 -6.24 -22.62
CA LEU A 185 -21.59 -5.95 -23.78
C LEU A 185 -21.47 -7.17 -24.69
N GLU A 186 -21.66 -8.39 -24.18
CA GLU A 186 -21.55 -9.61 -25.00
C GLU A 186 -22.59 -9.66 -26.12
N SER A 187 -23.84 -9.29 -25.81
CA SER A 187 -24.94 -9.30 -26.79
C SER A 187 -24.75 -8.31 -27.95
N TRP A 188 -23.77 -7.41 -27.86
CA TRP A 188 -23.44 -6.48 -28.94
C TRP A 188 -22.66 -7.17 -30.07
N LYS A 189 -22.04 -8.33 -29.81
CA LYS A 189 -21.37 -9.14 -30.85
C LYS A 189 -22.33 -9.60 -31.94
N ASP A 190 -23.58 -9.86 -31.58
CA ASP A 190 -24.65 -10.24 -32.53
C ASP A 190 -25.11 -9.08 -33.41
N SER A 191 -24.75 -7.85 -33.06
CA SER A 191 -25.11 -6.62 -33.76
C SER A 191 -23.97 -6.02 -34.59
N LEU A 192 -22.88 -6.79 -34.79
CA LEU A 192 -21.76 -6.35 -35.61
C LEU A 192 -22.16 -6.17 -37.09
N PRO A 193 -21.52 -5.22 -37.80
CA PRO A 193 -20.38 -4.41 -37.36
C PRO A 193 -20.77 -3.18 -36.52
N ILE A 194 -20.05 -2.98 -35.41
CA ILE A 194 -20.16 -1.81 -34.52
C ILE A 194 -18.80 -1.13 -34.43
N ALA A 195 -18.79 0.19 -34.62
CA ALA A 195 -17.64 1.05 -34.37
C ALA A 195 -17.86 1.86 -33.09
N ILE A 196 -17.05 1.63 -32.06
CA ILE A 196 -17.05 2.42 -30.82
C ILE A 196 -16.16 3.64 -31.04
N HIS A 197 -16.76 4.83 -30.98
CA HIS A 197 -16.04 6.11 -31.07
C HIS A 197 -15.49 6.53 -29.72
N LYS A 198 -16.24 6.24 -28.64
CA LYS A 198 -15.83 6.57 -27.28
C LYS A 198 -16.51 5.67 -26.27
N ALA A 199 -15.76 5.16 -25.30
CA ALA A 199 -16.31 4.52 -24.11
C ALA A 199 -15.69 5.15 -22.84
N GLU A 200 -16.52 5.74 -21.98
CA GLU A 200 -16.09 6.38 -20.74
C GLU A 200 -16.76 5.74 -19.53
N LEU A 201 -15.96 5.22 -18.61
CA LEU A 201 -16.41 4.72 -17.31
C LEU A 201 -16.14 5.78 -16.24
N LEU A 202 -17.18 6.13 -15.49
CA LEU A 202 -17.10 7.05 -14.35
C LEU A 202 -17.38 6.30 -13.05
N LEU A 203 -16.41 6.31 -12.15
CA LEU A 203 -16.49 5.75 -10.80
C LEU A 203 -16.55 6.90 -9.79
N TYR A 204 -17.56 6.89 -8.92
CA TYR A 204 -17.83 7.98 -8.00
C TYR A 204 -17.44 7.59 -6.57
N PRO A 205 -16.51 8.34 -5.94
CA PRO A 205 -16.27 8.23 -4.51
C PRO A 205 -17.53 8.48 -3.69
N ASP A 206 -17.62 7.87 -2.51
CA ASP A 206 -18.66 8.20 -1.55
C ASP A 206 -18.46 9.65 -1.06
N PRO A 207 -19.43 10.56 -1.24
CA PRO A 207 -19.30 11.95 -0.83
C PRO A 207 -19.17 12.14 0.68
N VAL A 208 -19.49 11.12 1.51
CA VAL A 208 -19.35 11.22 2.98
C VAL A 208 -18.01 10.73 3.52
N GLN A 209 -17.09 10.29 2.66
CA GLN A 209 -15.74 9.91 3.09
C GLN A 209 -15.01 11.09 3.73
N ASN A 210 -14.44 10.89 4.91
CA ASN A 210 -13.66 11.90 5.61
C ASN A 210 -12.23 11.97 5.05
N GLU A 211 -12.03 12.84 4.07
CA GLU A 211 -10.74 13.05 3.40
C GLU A 211 -9.65 13.67 4.27
N SER A 212 -9.99 14.25 5.44
CA SER A 212 -8.97 14.80 6.34
C SER A 212 -8.15 13.71 7.04
N PHE A 213 -8.73 12.51 7.22
CA PHE A 213 -8.04 11.36 7.81
C PHE A 213 -7.84 10.22 6.82
N PHE A 214 -8.76 10.07 5.86
CA PHE A 214 -8.78 8.99 4.90
C PHE A 214 -8.73 9.56 3.49
N THR A 215 -7.57 10.12 3.12
CA THR A 215 -7.34 10.68 1.79
C THR A 215 -7.57 9.64 0.70
N ARG A 216 -8.36 10.01 -0.31
CA ARG A 216 -8.55 9.18 -1.50
C ARG A 216 -7.26 9.08 -2.34
N PRO A 217 -7.08 8.01 -3.13
CA PRO A 217 -6.01 7.96 -4.13
C PRO A 217 -6.14 9.10 -5.14
N SER A 218 -5.05 9.76 -5.51
CA SER A 218 -5.08 10.78 -6.57
C SER A 218 -5.41 10.16 -7.95
N ARG A 219 -5.04 8.89 -8.12
CA ARG A 219 -5.25 8.10 -9.34
C ARG A 219 -5.59 6.65 -9.01
N LEU A 220 -6.47 6.08 -9.84
CA LEU A 220 -6.74 4.66 -9.92
C LEU A 220 -6.19 4.11 -11.24
N ASP A 221 -5.64 2.90 -11.19
CA ASP A 221 -5.25 2.12 -12.35
C ASP A 221 -6.26 1.02 -12.63
N ALA A 222 -6.36 0.63 -13.89
CA ALA A 222 -7.29 -0.38 -14.35
C ALA A 222 -6.55 -1.45 -15.16
N TYR A 223 -6.89 -2.71 -14.89
CA TYR A 223 -6.23 -3.90 -15.41
C TYR A 223 -7.25 -4.89 -15.97
N ILE A 224 -6.78 -5.80 -16.82
CA ILE A 224 -7.50 -7.02 -17.19
C ILE A 224 -6.89 -8.21 -16.46
N LYS A 225 -7.61 -9.34 -16.39
CA LYS A 225 -6.97 -10.64 -16.08
C LYS A 225 -6.62 -11.37 -17.37
N THR A 226 -5.39 -11.85 -17.45
CA THR A 226 -4.93 -12.77 -18.51
C THR A 226 -5.53 -14.16 -18.31
N SER A 227 -5.38 -15.03 -19.33
CA SER A 227 -5.76 -16.44 -19.23
C SER A 227 -5.01 -17.19 -18.11
N SER A 228 -3.79 -16.75 -17.75
CA SER A 228 -3.03 -17.27 -16.61
C SER A 228 -3.47 -16.72 -15.24
N GLY A 229 -4.46 -15.82 -15.21
CA GLY A 229 -4.98 -15.22 -13.97
C GLY A 229 -4.19 -14.01 -13.45
N ASN A 230 -3.11 -13.62 -14.12
CA ASN A 230 -2.31 -12.44 -13.77
C ASN A 230 -3.00 -11.15 -14.24
N PHE A 231 -2.65 -10.02 -13.62
CA PHE A 231 -3.05 -8.71 -14.13
C PHE A 231 -2.26 -8.32 -15.36
N GLY A 232 -2.98 -7.88 -16.40
CA GLY A 232 -2.43 -7.38 -17.65
C GLY A 232 -2.90 -5.95 -17.93
N THR A 233 -2.22 -5.31 -18.87
CA THR A 233 -2.48 -3.93 -19.27
C THR A 233 -3.79 -3.82 -20.06
N ILE A 234 -4.63 -2.84 -19.72
CA ILE A 234 -5.79 -2.48 -20.55
C ILE A 234 -5.32 -1.91 -21.89
N ALA A 235 -6.03 -2.24 -22.98
CA ALA A 235 -5.62 -1.85 -24.32
C ALA A 235 -5.43 -0.33 -24.48
N ASP A 236 -6.33 0.50 -23.93
CA ASP A 236 -6.20 1.96 -23.95
C ASP A 236 -4.94 2.46 -23.22
N ALA A 237 -4.52 1.81 -22.14
CA ALA A 237 -3.28 2.18 -21.44
C ALA A 237 -2.04 1.96 -22.31
N SER A 238 -2.04 0.92 -23.15
CA SER A 238 -0.92 0.63 -24.07
C SER A 238 -0.72 1.68 -25.17
N LEU A 239 -1.69 2.57 -25.37
CA LEU A 239 -1.57 3.71 -26.29
C LEU A 239 -0.91 4.94 -25.63
N SER A 240 -0.75 4.92 -24.31
CA SER A 240 -0.14 6.02 -23.56
C SER A 240 1.35 6.09 -23.82
N THR A 241 1.84 7.31 -24.09
CA THR A 241 3.24 7.56 -24.46
C THR A 241 3.75 8.84 -23.85
N SER A 242 5.06 8.93 -23.65
CA SER A 242 5.73 10.13 -23.16
C SER A 242 6.77 10.57 -24.17
N THR A 243 6.62 11.78 -24.71
CA THR A 243 7.54 12.35 -25.70
C THR A 243 7.84 13.80 -25.34
N GLY A 244 9.13 14.17 -25.30
CA GLY A 244 9.55 15.54 -25.01
C GLY A 244 9.08 16.06 -23.63
N GLY A 245 9.03 15.19 -22.62
CA GLY A 245 8.55 15.54 -21.28
C GLY A 245 7.02 15.68 -21.13
N THR A 246 6.26 15.50 -22.20
CA THR A 246 4.79 15.49 -22.17
C THR A 246 4.29 14.05 -22.14
N THR A 247 3.46 13.72 -21.15
CA THR A 247 2.76 12.43 -21.08
C THR A 247 1.38 12.54 -21.72
N TYR A 248 1.11 11.69 -22.71
CA TYR A 248 -0.21 11.50 -23.30
C TYR A 248 -0.84 10.25 -22.68
N ASP A 249 -1.76 10.47 -21.75
CA ASP A 249 -2.49 9.40 -21.06
C ASP A 249 -3.83 9.15 -21.76
N PHE A 250 -3.98 7.95 -22.33
CA PHE A 250 -5.18 7.54 -23.05
C PHE A 250 -6.16 6.75 -22.19
N LEU A 251 -5.73 6.17 -21.06
CA LEU A 251 -6.61 5.44 -20.15
C LEU A 251 -7.30 6.40 -19.16
N GLY A 252 -6.55 7.37 -18.63
CA GLY A 252 -6.98 8.25 -17.55
C GLY A 252 -6.87 7.59 -16.17
N GLY A 253 -7.94 7.71 -15.37
CA GLY A 253 -7.99 7.18 -14.00
C GLY A 253 -7.62 8.17 -12.90
N SER A 254 -7.22 9.40 -13.23
CA SER A 254 -7.05 10.48 -12.22
C SER A 254 -8.41 10.99 -11.73
N TYR A 255 -8.48 11.39 -10.47
CA TYR A 255 -9.69 12.02 -9.94
C TYR A 255 -9.95 13.36 -10.65
N ASN A 256 -11.18 13.56 -11.13
CA ASN A 256 -11.59 14.79 -11.78
C ASN A 256 -12.49 15.59 -10.84
N GLU A 257 -12.00 16.76 -10.40
CA GLU A 257 -12.71 17.63 -9.45
C GLU A 257 -14.04 18.19 -9.98
N THR A 258 -14.16 18.40 -11.30
CA THR A 258 -15.39 18.90 -11.91
C THR A 258 -16.46 17.82 -12.00
N LEU A 259 -16.08 16.60 -12.41
CA LEU A 259 -16.97 15.46 -12.53
C LEU A 259 -17.24 14.77 -11.19
N LYS A 260 -16.40 15.06 -10.17
CA LYS A 260 -16.35 14.38 -8.88
C LYS A 260 -16.23 12.86 -9.03
N ALA A 261 -15.43 12.42 -10.01
CA ALA A 261 -15.30 11.01 -10.39
C ALA A 261 -13.90 10.67 -10.90
N TYR A 262 -13.52 9.40 -10.77
CA TYR A 262 -12.44 8.81 -11.57
C TYR A 262 -12.99 8.45 -12.94
N ARG A 263 -12.35 8.93 -13.99
CA ARG A 263 -12.78 8.70 -15.37
C ARG A 263 -11.76 7.84 -16.10
N PHE A 264 -12.23 6.71 -16.63
CA PHE A 264 -11.48 5.83 -17.51
C PHE A 264 -12.02 5.89 -18.93
N THR A 265 -11.11 5.91 -19.91
CA THR A 265 -11.42 5.67 -21.33
C THR A 265 -11.14 4.21 -21.65
N LEU A 266 -12.13 3.53 -22.21
CA LEU A 266 -12.11 2.08 -22.47
C LEU A 266 -12.51 1.77 -23.92
N THR A 267 -12.34 2.75 -24.79
CA THR A 267 -12.79 2.72 -26.19
C THR A 267 -12.11 1.58 -26.93
N TYR A 268 -10.79 1.51 -26.84
CA TYR A 268 -10.02 0.52 -27.57
C TYR A 268 -10.18 -0.88 -26.95
N HIS A 269 -10.23 -0.97 -25.63
CA HIS A 269 -10.50 -2.21 -24.90
C HIS A 269 -11.82 -2.86 -25.31
N PHE A 270 -12.93 -2.12 -25.27
CA PHE A 270 -14.23 -2.66 -25.66
C PHE A 270 -14.35 -2.92 -27.16
N GLN A 271 -13.73 -2.10 -28.01
CA GLN A 271 -13.71 -2.37 -29.45
C GLN A 271 -13.01 -3.70 -29.75
N ARG A 272 -11.88 -3.97 -29.09
CA ARG A 272 -11.14 -5.25 -29.24
C ARG A 272 -11.96 -6.43 -28.74
N TYR A 273 -12.64 -6.28 -27.60
CA TYR A 273 -13.52 -7.31 -27.06
C TYR A 273 -14.64 -7.69 -28.05
N LEU A 274 -15.35 -6.70 -28.60
CA LEU A 274 -16.42 -6.95 -29.58
C LEU A 274 -15.90 -7.61 -30.85
N GLN A 275 -14.67 -7.28 -31.28
CA GLN A 275 -14.01 -7.90 -32.45
C GLN A 275 -13.39 -9.28 -32.15
N GLY A 276 -13.56 -9.84 -30.94
CA GLY A 276 -12.95 -11.12 -30.56
C GLY A 276 -11.43 -11.09 -30.39
N LYS A 277 -10.82 -9.89 -30.31
CA LYS A 277 -9.37 -9.69 -30.08
C LYS A 277 -9.00 -9.61 -28.60
N SER A 278 -9.98 -9.73 -27.71
CA SER A 278 -9.85 -9.89 -26.26
C SER A 278 -10.94 -10.85 -25.81
N GLU A 279 -10.60 -11.80 -24.95
CA GLU A 279 -11.54 -12.79 -24.40
C GLU A 279 -12.44 -12.19 -23.30
N ARG A 280 -12.01 -11.09 -22.67
CA ARG A 280 -12.67 -10.52 -21.48
C ARG A 280 -12.90 -9.03 -21.64
N SER A 281 -14.09 -8.60 -21.23
CA SER A 281 -14.46 -7.19 -21.10
C SER A 281 -14.23 -6.66 -19.68
N ASP A 282 -14.17 -7.55 -18.69
CA ASP A 282 -13.98 -7.24 -17.27
C ASP A 282 -12.76 -6.37 -16.98
N ILE A 283 -12.90 -5.55 -15.95
CA ILE A 283 -11.88 -4.61 -15.50
C ILE A 283 -11.67 -4.74 -14.00
N TYR A 284 -10.41 -4.67 -13.58
CA TYR A 284 -10.00 -4.68 -12.19
C TYR A 284 -9.35 -3.35 -11.85
N VAL A 285 -9.80 -2.68 -10.79
CA VAL A 285 -9.39 -1.32 -10.44
C VAL A 285 -8.69 -1.31 -9.09
N PHE A 286 -7.52 -0.67 -9.05
CA PHE A 286 -6.65 -0.55 -7.87
C PHE A 286 -6.11 0.89 -7.76
N PRO A 287 -5.58 1.32 -6.61
CA PRO A 287 -4.83 2.58 -6.56
C PRO A 287 -3.49 2.42 -7.31
N SER A 288 -3.05 3.44 -8.07
CA SER A 288 -1.85 3.32 -8.92
C SER A 288 -0.57 3.02 -8.12
N ASN A 289 -0.40 3.67 -6.96
CA ASN A 289 0.74 3.47 -6.06
C ASN A 289 0.43 2.48 -4.93
N GLN A 290 -0.28 1.39 -5.25
CA GLN A 290 -0.77 0.44 -4.25
C GLN A 290 0.31 -0.21 -3.38
N GLY A 291 1.58 -0.21 -3.77
CA GLY A 291 2.67 -0.78 -2.97
C GLY A 291 3.35 0.20 -1.99
N SER A 292 3.20 1.51 -2.21
CA SER A 292 4.03 2.53 -1.55
C SER A 292 3.22 3.64 -0.88
N GLU A 293 1.98 3.88 -1.30
CA GLU A 293 1.10 4.89 -0.70
C GLU A 293 0.05 4.24 0.18
N VAL A 294 -0.31 4.91 1.28
CA VAL A 294 -1.43 4.50 2.14
C VAL A 294 -2.66 5.28 1.73
N THR A 295 -3.58 4.61 1.03
CA THR A 295 -4.82 5.22 0.54
C THR A 295 -5.97 4.23 0.61
N GLY A 296 -7.17 4.79 0.76
CA GLY A 296 -8.41 4.06 0.87
C GLY A 296 -9.53 4.86 0.23
N LEU A 297 -10.45 4.16 -0.41
CA LEU A 297 -11.53 4.76 -1.16
C LEU A 297 -12.77 3.90 -1.08
N VAL A 298 -13.87 4.52 -0.68
CA VAL A 298 -15.21 3.96 -0.82
C VAL A 298 -15.82 4.49 -2.11
N LEU A 299 -16.25 3.59 -2.98
CA LEU A 299 -17.02 3.91 -4.18
C LEU A 299 -18.49 3.54 -3.96
N ARG A 300 -19.42 4.38 -4.43
CA ARG A 300 -20.85 4.14 -4.27
C ARG A 300 -21.53 3.91 -5.62
N ASN A 301 -22.26 2.80 -5.70
CA ASN A 301 -23.04 2.36 -6.86
C ASN A 301 -24.49 2.00 -6.44
N GLY A 302 -25.22 2.98 -5.92
CA GLY A 302 -26.59 2.83 -5.41
C GLY A 302 -27.60 3.73 -6.12
N THR A 303 -28.81 3.84 -5.57
CA THR A 303 -29.95 4.50 -6.25
C THR A 303 -29.68 5.94 -6.69
N ASN A 304 -28.93 6.72 -5.91
CA ASN A 304 -28.68 8.14 -6.16
C ASN A 304 -27.32 8.45 -6.82
N ILE A 305 -26.33 7.56 -6.65
CA ILE A 305 -25.00 7.67 -7.27
C ILE A 305 -24.69 6.31 -7.88
N ARG A 306 -24.67 6.25 -9.21
CA ARG A 306 -24.40 5.03 -9.96
C ARG A 306 -23.16 5.21 -10.79
N PHE A 307 -22.36 4.17 -10.91
CA PHE A 307 -21.32 4.12 -11.92
C PHE A 307 -21.95 4.29 -13.29
N ARG A 308 -21.24 4.97 -14.19
CA ARG A 308 -21.76 5.26 -15.53
C ARG A 308 -20.76 4.81 -16.55
N LEU A 309 -21.16 3.86 -17.39
CA LEU A 309 -20.50 3.58 -18.64
C LEU A 309 -21.25 4.29 -19.76
N LYS A 310 -20.60 5.23 -20.44
CA LYS A 310 -21.13 5.94 -21.60
C LYS A 310 -20.42 5.44 -22.84
N ILE A 311 -21.15 4.89 -23.81
CA ILE A 311 -20.61 4.42 -25.08
C ILE A 311 -21.26 5.20 -26.22
N THR A 312 -20.44 5.85 -27.03
CA THR A 312 -20.82 6.45 -28.31
C THR A 312 -20.35 5.54 -29.43
N TYR A 313 -21.27 5.09 -30.28
CA TYR A 313 -20.99 4.12 -31.33
C TYR A 313 -21.85 4.34 -32.58
N SER A 314 -21.42 3.74 -33.69
CA SER A 314 -22.22 3.59 -34.92
C SER A 314 -22.46 2.11 -35.19
N LYS A 315 -23.65 1.80 -35.70
CA LYS A 315 -24.05 0.47 -36.18
C LYS A 315 -24.26 0.56 -37.69
N TYR A 316 -23.78 -0.43 -38.44
CA TYR A 316 -23.94 -0.52 -39.89
C TYR A 316 -24.74 -1.76 -40.28
#